data_AF-A0A8W8K0L1-F1
#
_entry.id   AF-A0A8W8K0L1-F1
#
_cell.length_a   1.000
_cell.length_b   1.000
_cell.length_c   1.000
_cell.angle_alpha   90.00
_cell.angle_beta   90.00
_cell.angle_gamma   90.00
#
_symmetry.space_group_name_H-M   'P 1'
#
loop_
_entity.id
_entity.type
_entity.pdbx_description
1 polymer ?
#
loop_
_entity_poly.entity_id
_entity_poly.type
_entity_poly.pdbx_seq_one_letter_code
_entity_poly.pdbx_strand_id
1 'polypeptide(L)'
;EWRVLEKKEHCDQHRSKECLKVETQKKKKELSCGKPVNHTQYDHLRGIANRNEHGHIPEPEVALIFKKKGSKNSHVDINELEEKLKKMKKDDPNSAHVYNQIGNFWRIKGNTQNSIECFRKALSISPNNPEVLLNMARVLFNLQYLDDAIFLTRRSLVMQTSTQNTWLQHFTLGEILKAYGHYQEAALHFTHALDLNPGFQPAKAHLREMEGTPSPTVTQYTLFIILFLVLGVIFGVITSIEASFDDPGEVKTQRHFNRAMAMRSIKLGINPKLIRMRKMNY
;
A
#
# COMPACT_ATOMS: atom_id res chain seq x y z
N GLU A 1 27.54 10.70 40.86
CA GLU A 1 26.70 11.22 39.74
C GLU A 1 27.14 12.59 39.22
N TRP A 2 27.69 13.49 40.05
CA TRP A 2 28.18 14.81 39.62
C TRP A 2 29.39 14.82 38.67
N ARG A 3 30.26 13.79 38.72
CA ARG A 3 31.44 13.68 37.83
C ARG A 3 31.12 13.27 36.38
N VAL A 4 29.87 12.91 36.09
CA VAL A 4 29.42 12.46 34.76
C VAL A 4 28.78 13.60 33.97
N LEU A 5 28.24 14.62 34.64
CA LEU A 5 27.62 15.78 34.01
C LEU A 5 28.67 16.78 33.50
N GLU A 6 29.80 16.94 34.20
CA GLU A 6 30.91 17.80 33.79
C GLU A 6 31.63 17.30 32.52
N LYS A 7 31.55 15.98 32.24
CA LYS A 7 32.07 15.39 30.99
C LYS A 7 31.14 15.60 29.78
N LYS A 8 29.90 16.03 29.96
CA LYS A 8 28.96 16.28 28.86
C LYS A 8 29.24 17.61 28.15
N GLU A 9 29.49 18.69 28.90
CA GLU A 9 29.79 20.00 28.32
C GLU A 9 31.17 20.08 27.65
N HIS A 10 32.10 19.19 28.02
CA HIS A 10 33.44 19.18 27.43
C HIS A 10 33.56 18.36 26.11
N CYS A 11 32.57 17.54 25.74
CA CYS A 11 32.60 16.77 24.48
C CYS A 11 32.14 17.58 23.25
N ASP A 12 31.46 18.73 23.42
CA ASP A 12 30.95 19.52 22.29
C ASP A 12 32.02 20.38 21.59
N GLN A 13 33.15 20.66 22.25
CA GLN A 13 34.23 21.50 21.69
C GLN A 13 35.44 20.73 21.18
N HIS A 14 35.74 19.53 21.69
CA HIS A 14 36.87 18.73 21.21
C HIS A 14 36.49 17.25 21.19
N ARG A 15 36.32 16.70 19.99
CA ARG A 15 36.09 15.27 19.69
C ARG A 15 37.32 14.43 20.11
N SER A 16 37.52 14.29 21.41
CA SER A 16 38.64 13.58 22.00
C SER A 16 38.51 12.07 21.77
N LYS A 17 39.64 11.36 21.74
CA LYS A 17 39.68 9.88 21.63
C LYS A 17 38.86 9.18 22.73
N GLU A 18 38.60 9.87 23.83
CA GLU A 18 37.82 9.37 24.96
C GLU A 18 36.30 9.47 24.73
N CYS A 19 35.79 10.58 24.15
CA CYS A 19 34.39 10.67 23.71
C CYS A 19 34.09 9.62 22.61
N LEU A 20 35.02 9.41 21.66
CA LEU A 20 34.93 8.34 20.65
C LEU A 20 34.88 6.93 21.27
N LYS A 21 35.64 6.68 22.35
CA LYS A 21 35.60 5.41 23.11
C LYS A 21 34.26 5.24 23.84
N VAL A 22 33.70 6.30 24.40
CA VAL A 22 32.40 6.26 25.07
C VAL A 22 31.27 6.03 24.06
N GLU A 23 31.26 6.71 22.91
CA GLU A 23 30.29 6.47 21.82
C GLU A 23 30.40 5.06 21.23
N THR A 24 31.63 4.57 21.02
CA THR A 24 31.84 3.19 20.52
C THR A 24 31.49 2.12 21.55
N GLN A 25 31.68 2.38 22.85
CA GLN A 25 31.16 1.51 23.92
C GLN A 25 29.63 1.56 24.02
N LYS A 26 29.01 2.72 23.80
CA LYS A 26 27.54 2.87 23.73
C LYS A 26 26.96 2.10 22.55
N LYS A 27 27.56 2.23 21.36
CA LYS A 27 27.21 1.44 20.16
C LYS A 27 27.44 -0.06 20.33
N LYS A 28 28.41 -0.50 21.14
CA LYS A 28 28.61 -1.92 21.48
C LYS A 28 27.56 -2.49 22.44
N LYS A 29 26.86 -1.64 23.21
CA LYS A 29 25.81 -2.06 24.15
C LYS A 29 24.43 -2.15 23.51
N GLU A 30 24.16 -1.40 22.45
CA GLU A 30 22.86 -1.39 21.76
C GLU A 30 22.66 -2.65 20.89
N LEU A 31 21.43 -3.16 20.88
CA LEU A 31 21.02 -4.33 20.10
C LEU A 31 21.15 -4.11 18.58
N SER A 32 22.30 -4.40 17.98
CA SER A 32 22.50 -4.31 16.53
C SER A 32 22.23 -5.64 15.80
N CYS A 33 21.88 -5.58 14.52
CA CYS A 33 21.80 -6.76 13.63
C CYS A 33 23.15 -7.26 13.11
N GLY A 34 24.25 -6.60 13.48
CA GLY A 34 25.61 -7.01 13.14
C GLY A 34 26.11 -6.34 11.86
N LYS A 35 26.99 -7.04 11.13
CA LYS A 35 27.53 -6.51 9.86
C LYS A 35 26.40 -6.43 8.82
N PRO A 36 26.35 -5.33 8.04
CA PRO A 36 25.35 -5.17 7.00
C PRO A 36 25.48 -6.27 5.95
N VAL A 37 24.35 -6.65 5.35
CA VAL A 37 24.33 -7.61 4.24
C VAL A 37 24.80 -6.93 2.97
N ASN A 38 25.63 -7.63 2.19
CA ASN A 38 26.15 -7.14 0.91
C ASN A 38 25.02 -6.87 -0.10
N HIS A 39 24.12 -7.84 -0.30
CA HIS A 39 23.02 -7.71 -1.24
C HIS A 39 21.79 -8.52 -0.81
N THR A 40 20.59 -7.99 -1.06
CA THR A 40 19.32 -8.70 -1.00
C THR A 40 18.51 -8.45 -2.28
N GLN A 41 17.60 -9.37 -2.63
CA GLN A 41 16.79 -9.21 -3.87
C GLN A 41 15.94 -7.94 -3.87
N TYR A 42 15.73 -7.31 -2.72
CA TYR A 42 14.87 -6.14 -2.54
C TYR A 42 15.64 -4.82 -2.47
N ASP A 43 16.97 -4.84 -2.59
CA ASP A 43 17.80 -3.63 -2.50
C ASP A 43 17.55 -2.63 -3.65
N HIS A 44 16.88 -3.06 -4.72
CA HIS A 44 16.45 -2.20 -5.83
C HIS A 44 15.28 -1.27 -5.47
N LEU A 45 14.55 -1.56 -4.38
CA LEU A 45 13.45 -0.72 -3.91
C LEU A 45 14.01 0.57 -3.33
N ARG A 46 13.44 1.71 -3.73
CA ARG A 46 13.98 3.05 -3.41
C ARG A 46 14.07 3.28 -1.90
N GLY A 47 13.04 2.87 -1.15
CA GLY A 47 13.02 2.95 0.29
C GLY A 47 14.09 2.09 0.97
N ILE A 48 14.51 0.97 0.38
CA ILE A 48 15.58 0.13 0.93
C ILE A 48 16.97 0.65 0.51
N ALA A 49 17.09 1.13 -0.72
CA ALA A 49 18.31 1.75 -1.23
C ALA A 49 18.71 2.96 -0.37
N ASN A 50 17.74 3.82 -0.04
CA ASN A 50 17.96 5.06 0.72
C ASN A 50 17.87 4.89 2.24
N ARG A 51 18.03 3.66 2.76
CA ARG A 51 17.85 3.34 4.20
C ARG A 51 18.68 4.16 5.19
N ASN A 52 19.77 4.78 4.74
CA ASN A 52 20.63 5.62 5.57
C ASN A 52 20.12 7.08 5.70
N GLU A 53 19.17 7.49 4.87
CA GLU A 53 18.65 8.86 4.80
C GLU A 53 17.35 9.04 5.60
N HIS A 54 16.72 7.94 6.00
CA HIS A 54 15.41 7.99 6.65
C HIS A 54 15.47 8.58 8.05
N GLY A 55 14.45 9.37 8.37
CA GLY A 55 14.25 9.91 9.70
C GLY A 55 13.86 8.85 10.74
N HIS A 56 13.79 9.32 11.99
CA HIS A 56 13.39 8.51 13.12
C HIS A 56 11.86 8.52 13.30
N ILE A 57 11.20 7.37 13.09
CA ILE A 57 9.74 7.25 13.13
C ILE A 57 9.33 6.11 14.07
N PRO A 58 9.00 6.40 15.35
CA PRO A 58 8.67 5.37 16.33
C PRO A 58 7.26 4.80 16.12
N GLU A 59 7.14 3.48 16.18
CA GLU A 59 5.89 2.72 16.07
C GLU A 59 5.60 1.98 17.40
N PRO A 60 5.13 2.69 18.45
CA PRO A 60 4.97 2.10 19.78
C PRO A 60 3.96 0.94 19.82
N GLU A 61 2.94 0.96 18.94
CA GLU A 61 1.95 -0.12 18.82
C GLU A 61 2.55 -1.48 18.44
N VAL A 62 3.72 -1.50 17.77
CA VAL A 62 4.43 -2.73 17.42
C VAL A 62 4.86 -3.50 18.69
N ALA A 63 4.99 -2.83 19.83
CA ALA A 63 5.30 -3.47 21.12
C ALA A 63 4.23 -4.51 21.52
N LEU A 64 2.98 -4.34 21.08
CA LEU A 64 1.90 -5.28 21.38
C LEU A 64 2.15 -6.69 20.85
N ILE A 65 2.97 -6.84 19.81
CA ILE A 65 3.37 -8.15 19.26
C ILE A 65 4.18 -8.97 20.28
N PHE A 66 4.96 -8.29 21.12
CA PHE A 66 5.79 -8.91 22.15
C PHE A 66 5.05 -9.18 23.46
N LYS A 67 3.78 -8.75 23.55
CA LYS A 67 2.97 -8.96 24.74
C LYS A 67 2.66 -10.44 24.89
N LYS A 68 3.02 -11.00 26.06
CA LYS A 68 2.67 -12.39 26.40
C LYS A 68 1.16 -12.52 26.58
N LYS A 69 0.55 -13.51 25.93
CA LYS A 69 -0.88 -13.86 26.08
C LYS A 69 -1.18 -14.14 27.57
N GLY A 70 -2.15 -13.42 28.13
CA GLY A 70 -2.52 -13.52 29.56
C GLY A 70 -1.69 -12.65 30.52
N SER A 71 -0.76 -11.83 30.03
CA SER A 71 -0.07 -10.85 30.89
C SER A 71 -1.03 -9.77 31.39
N LYS A 72 -1.06 -9.57 32.71
CA LYS A 72 -1.82 -8.48 33.37
C LYS A 72 -1.21 -7.10 33.07
N ASN A 73 0.10 -7.05 32.77
CA ASN A 73 0.76 -5.81 32.41
C ASN A 73 0.38 -5.41 30.98
N SER A 74 -0.16 -4.21 30.84
CA SER A 74 -0.50 -3.57 29.57
C SER A 74 0.73 -3.03 28.85
N HIS A 75 1.80 -2.71 29.57
CA HIS A 75 3.03 -2.11 29.02
C HIS A 75 4.14 -3.16 28.84
N VAL A 76 4.82 -3.12 27.69
CA VAL A 76 6.01 -3.92 27.42
C VAL A 76 7.24 -3.13 27.83
N ASP A 77 8.04 -3.65 28.77
CA ASP A 77 9.31 -3.02 29.11
C ASP A 77 10.31 -3.21 27.95
N ILE A 78 10.68 -2.09 27.34
CA ILE A 78 11.53 -2.10 26.15
C ILE A 78 12.97 -2.50 26.49
N ASN A 79 13.44 -2.25 27.71
CA ASN A 79 14.78 -2.64 28.13
C ASN A 79 14.84 -4.16 28.36
N GLU A 80 13.81 -4.72 29.00
CA GLU A 80 13.69 -6.18 29.15
C GLU A 80 13.60 -6.87 27.78
N LEU A 81 12.81 -6.30 26.86
CA LEU A 81 12.71 -6.79 25.49
C LEU A 81 14.08 -6.78 24.79
N GLU A 82 14.85 -5.71 24.93
CA GLU A 82 16.19 -5.60 24.34
C GLU A 82 17.12 -6.73 24.84
N GLU A 83 17.18 -6.95 26.14
CA GLU A 83 18.03 -8.01 26.73
C GLU A 83 17.58 -9.40 26.32
N LYS A 84 16.27 -9.65 26.25
CA LYS A 84 15.72 -10.90 25.73
C LYS A 84 16.13 -11.14 24.28
N LEU A 85 16.07 -10.12 23.43
CA LEU A 85 16.46 -10.22 22.02
C LEU A 85 17.98 -10.40 21.86
N LYS A 86 18.80 -9.78 22.71
CA LYS A 86 20.25 -10.03 22.77
C LYS A 86 20.55 -11.50 23.08
N LYS A 87 19.84 -12.07 24.05
CA LYS A 87 19.96 -13.49 24.40
C LYS A 87 19.54 -14.38 23.23
N MET A 88 18.36 -14.13 22.63
CA MET A 88 17.89 -14.89 21.46
C MET A 88 18.88 -14.86 20.29
N LYS A 89 19.49 -13.70 20.02
CA LYS A 89 20.53 -13.56 18.99
C LYS A 89 21.80 -14.35 19.31
N LYS A 90 22.17 -14.46 20.59
CA LYS A 90 23.33 -15.25 21.02
C LYS A 90 23.05 -16.75 20.89
N ASP A 91 21.84 -17.17 21.25
CA ASP A 91 21.42 -18.57 21.23
C ASP A 91 21.22 -19.06 19.79
N ASP A 92 20.68 -18.21 18.90
CA ASP A 92 20.44 -18.53 17.48
C ASP A 92 20.85 -17.37 16.55
N PRO A 93 22.15 -17.26 16.22
CA PRO A 93 22.69 -16.14 15.45
C PRO A 93 22.34 -16.18 13.96
N ASN A 94 21.77 -17.28 13.44
CA ASN A 94 21.47 -17.43 12.02
C ASN A 94 19.96 -17.64 11.76
N SER A 95 19.12 -17.05 12.61
CA SER A 95 17.67 -17.16 12.49
C SER A 95 17.03 -15.92 11.91
N ALA A 96 16.36 -16.10 10.77
CA ALA A 96 15.54 -15.06 10.15
C ALA A 96 14.46 -14.54 11.12
N HIS A 97 13.89 -15.43 11.95
CA HIS A 97 12.91 -15.05 12.95
C HIS A 97 13.50 -14.11 14.00
N VAL A 98 14.69 -14.42 14.53
CA VAL A 98 15.36 -13.54 15.51
C VAL A 98 15.62 -12.15 14.92
N TYR A 99 16.15 -12.08 13.70
CA TYR A 99 16.39 -10.80 13.03
C TYR A 99 15.10 -10.03 12.70
N ASN A 100 14.00 -10.73 12.40
CA ASN A 100 12.67 -10.13 12.26
C ASN A 100 12.21 -9.47 13.57
N GLN A 101 12.38 -10.16 14.70
CA GLN A 101 12.02 -9.61 16.02
C GLN A 101 12.90 -8.39 16.38
N ILE A 102 14.20 -8.42 16.08
CA ILE A 102 15.08 -7.28 16.30
C ILE A 102 14.70 -6.09 15.38
N GLY A 103 14.31 -6.34 14.13
CA GLY A 103 13.77 -5.32 13.24
C GLY A 103 12.52 -4.65 13.82
N ASN A 104 11.57 -5.44 14.32
CA ASN A 104 10.38 -4.94 15.01
C ASN A 104 10.72 -4.15 16.29
N PHE A 105 11.74 -4.55 17.05
CA PHE A 105 12.24 -3.74 18.18
C PHE A 105 12.72 -2.36 17.72
N TRP A 106 13.44 -2.28 16.60
CA TRP A 106 13.89 -1.01 16.07
C TRP A 106 12.76 -0.14 15.49
N ARG A 107 11.67 -0.75 15.00
CA ARG A 107 10.42 -0.03 14.69
C ARG A 107 9.81 0.62 15.92
N ILE A 108 9.74 -0.10 17.04
CA ILE A 108 9.25 0.46 18.31
C ILE A 108 10.10 1.65 18.75
N LYS A 109 11.43 1.52 18.65
CA LYS A 109 12.35 2.61 18.98
C LYS A 109 12.26 3.78 18.01
N GLY A 110 11.95 3.51 16.75
CA GLY A 110 11.90 4.47 15.65
C GLY A 110 13.17 4.58 14.83
N ASN A 111 14.17 3.71 15.07
CA ASN A 111 15.38 3.68 14.27
C ASN A 111 15.14 2.91 12.97
N THR A 112 14.63 3.63 11.97
CA THR A 112 14.30 3.10 10.64
C THR A 112 15.47 2.41 9.96
N GLN A 113 16.68 3.01 10.04
CA GLN A 113 17.88 2.45 9.42
C GLN A 113 18.21 1.07 9.98
N ASN A 114 18.27 0.93 11.31
CA ASN A 114 18.53 -0.36 11.95
C ASN A 114 17.41 -1.36 11.68
N SER A 115 16.15 -0.91 11.68
CA SER A 115 15.00 -1.75 11.32
C SER A 115 15.16 -2.39 9.93
N ILE A 116 15.44 -1.58 8.91
CA ILE A 116 15.66 -2.05 7.53
C ILE A 116 16.87 -2.99 7.46
N GLU A 117 18.00 -2.67 8.09
CA GLU A 117 19.18 -3.55 8.07
C GLU A 117 18.90 -4.91 8.74
N CYS A 118 18.12 -4.93 9.81
CA CYS A 118 17.68 -6.16 10.47
C CYS A 118 16.79 -7.02 9.57
N PHE A 119 15.82 -6.41 8.90
CA PHE A 119 14.98 -7.12 7.95
C PHE A 119 15.77 -7.58 6.71
N ARG A 120 16.72 -6.79 6.20
CA ARG A 120 17.67 -7.22 5.15
C ARG A 120 18.47 -8.44 5.61
N LYS A 121 18.92 -8.47 6.86
CA LYS A 121 19.60 -9.64 7.45
C LYS A 121 18.69 -10.85 7.52
N ALA A 122 17.45 -10.70 7.98
CA ALA A 122 16.47 -11.77 7.98
C ALA A 122 16.18 -12.32 6.57
N LEU A 123 16.00 -11.43 5.58
CA LEU A 123 15.77 -11.80 4.17
C LEU A 123 17.01 -12.41 3.49
N SER A 124 18.22 -12.11 3.95
CA SER A 124 19.42 -12.80 3.47
C SER A 124 19.47 -14.27 3.89
N ILE A 125 18.82 -14.61 5.01
CA ILE A 125 18.72 -15.98 5.54
C ILE A 125 17.50 -16.68 4.94
N SER A 126 16.37 -15.96 4.83
CA SER A 126 15.11 -16.48 4.28
C SER A 126 14.49 -15.45 3.31
N PRO A 127 14.86 -15.48 2.02
CA PRO A 127 14.49 -14.45 1.03
C PRO A 127 13.00 -14.27 0.78
N ASN A 128 12.22 -15.32 1.05
CA ASN A 128 10.78 -15.38 0.79
C ASN A 128 9.97 -15.47 2.08
N ASN A 129 10.52 -15.06 3.23
CA ASN A 129 9.77 -15.09 4.49
C ASN A 129 8.60 -14.06 4.45
N PRO A 130 7.34 -14.50 4.45
CA PRO A 130 6.20 -13.60 4.27
C PRO A 130 6.06 -12.59 5.43
N GLU A 131 6.38 -12.99 6.66
CA GLU A 131 6.28 -12.11 7.84
C GLU A 131 7.30 -10.97 7.76
N VAL A 132 8.54 -11.29 7.38
CA VAL A 132 9.61 -10.28 7.24
C VAL A 132 9.29 -9.31 6.11
N LEU A 133 8.77 -9.80 4.99
CA LEU A 133 8.35 -8.96 3.86
C LEU A 133 7.24 -8.00 4.27
N LEU A 134 6.26 -8.47 5.04
CA LEU A 134 5.17 -7.64 5.53
C LEU A 134 5.67 -6.57 6.51
N ASN A 135 6.56 -6.93 7.43
CA ASN A 135 7.13 -5.97 8.39
C ASN A 135 8.00 -4.92 7.69
N MET A 136 8.79 -5.30 6.69
CA MET A 136 9.53 -4.36 5.85
C MET A 136 8.56 -3.44 5.07
N ALA A 137 7.48 -3.99 4.50
CA ALA A 137 6.48 -3.20 3.79
C ALA A 137 5.83 -2.13 4.69
N ARG A 138 5.54 -2.46 5.95
CA ARG A 138 5.01 -1.49 6.93
C ARG A 138 5.98 -0.35 7.23
N VAL A 139 7.27 -0.65 7.33
CA VAL A 139 8.29 0.41 7.47
C VAL A 139 8.28 1.33 6.25
N LEU A 140 8.26 0.76 5.04
CA LEU A 140 8.23 1.55 3.81
C LEU A 140 6.93 2.35 3.66
N PHE A 141 5.81 1.81 4.11
CA PHE A 141 4.53 2.50 4.17
C PHE A 141 4.59 3.75 5.06
N ASN A 142 5.14 3.63 6.28
CA ASN A 142 5.30 4.76 7.19
C ASN A 142 6.23 5.84 6.63
N LEU A 143 7.22 5.42 5.83
CA LEU A 143 8.13 6.31 5.10
C LEU A 143 7.52 6.91 3.81
N GLN A 144 6.28 6.59 3.47
CA GLN A 144 5.58 7.01 2.25
C GLN A 144 6.18 6.48 0.94
N TYR A 145 7.00 5.42 0.98
CA TYR A 145 7.40 4.66 -0.21
C TYR A 145 6.30 3.68 -0.59
N LEU A 146 5.15 4.22 -1.03
CA LEU A 146 3.93 3.43 -1.22
C LEU A 146 4.07 2.34 -2.30
N ASP A 147 4.73 2.63 -3.43
CA ASP A 147 4.94 1.63 -4.49
C ASP A 147 5.78 0.44 -3.99
N ASP A 148 6.87 0.71 -3.26
CA ASP A 148 7.73 -0.32 -2.67
C ASP A 148 6.97 -1.13 -1.61
N ALA A 149 6.14 -0.46 -0.80
CA ALA A 149 5.31 -1.10 0.21
C ALA A 149 4.24 -2.02 -0.42
N ILE A 150 3.59 -1.59 -1.52
CA ILE A 150 2.66 -2.43 -2.29
C ILE A 150 3.39 -3.66 -2.84
N PHE A 151 4.56 -3.46 -3.45
CA PHE A 151 5.36 -4.55 -4.01
C PHE A 151 5.70 -5.61 -2.96
N LEU A 152 6.25 -5.19 -1.81
CA LEU A 152 6.61 -6.11 -0.73
C LEU A 152 5.39 -6.79 -0.10
N THR A 153 4.28 -6.09 0.06
CA THR A 153 3.06 -6.67 0.64
C THR A 153 2.44 -7.71 -0.30
N ARG A 154 2.39 -7.43 -1.62
CA ARG A 154 1.96 -8.41 -2.62
C ARG A 154 2.89 -9.62 -2.65
N ARG A 155 4.21 -9.40 -2.56
CA ARG A 155 5.18 -10.51 -2.47
C ARG A 155 4.95 -11.33 -1.20
N SER A 156 4.75 -10.70 -0.05
CA SER A 156 4.41 -11.37 1.21
C SER A 156 3.18 -12.27 1.05
N LEU A 157 2.11 -11.75 0.42
CA LEU A 157 0.88 -12.49 0.18
C LEU A 157 1.11 -13.74 -0.67
N VAL A 158 1.88 -13.64 -1.76
CA VAL A 158 2.18 -14.77 -2.67
C VAL A 158 3.07 -15.83 -2.01
N MET A 159 3.94 -15.44 -1.08
CA MET A 159 4.85 -16.37 -0.39
C MET A 159 4.21 -17.10 0.80
N GLN A 160 2.97 -16.78 1.16
CA GLN A 160 2.27 -17.53 2.22
C GLN A 160 1.86 -18.92 1.76
N THR A 161 1.93 -19.87 2.68
CA THR A 161 1.42 -21.22 2.46
C THR A 161 -0.10 -21.22 2.63
N SER A 162 -0.80 -22.15 1.98
CA SER A 162 -2.27 -22.29 2.08
C SER A 162 -2.79 -22.52 3.51
N THR A 163 -1.92 -22.90 4.44
CA THR A 163 -2.22 -23.11 5.86
C THR A 163 -2.17 -21.83 6.70
N GLN A 164 -1.56 -20.75 6.19
CA GLN A 164 -1.39 -19.51 6.92
C GLN A 164 -2.58 -18.58 6.68
N ASN A 165 -3.10 -17.98 7.75
CA ASN A 165 -4.15 -16.99 7.62
C ASN A 165 -3.56 -15.67 7.11
N THR A 166 -3.99 -15.23 5.92
CA THR A 166 -3.42 -14.11 5.17
C THR A 166 -4.10 -12.76 5.46
N TRP A 167 -5.00 -12.70 6.46
CA TRP A 167 -5.79 -11.51 6.79
C TRP A 167 -4.95 -10.26 7.02
N LEU A 168 -3.76 -10.40 7.63
CA LEU A 168 -2.89 -9.27 7.96
C LEU A 168 -2.27 -8.64 6.71
N GLN A 169 -1.91 -9.47 5.72
CA GLN A 169 -1.40 -9.03 4.43
C GLN A 169 -2.47 -8.32 3.63
N HIS A 170 -3.70 -8.85 3.60
CA HIS A 170 -4.84 -8.19 2.99
C HIS A 170 -5.12 -6.84 3.66
N PHE A 171 -5.14 -6.80 5.00
CA PHE A 171 -5.35 -5.56 5.74
C PHE A 171 -4.29 -4.51 5.43
N THR A 172 -3.00 -4.85 5.54
CA THR A 172 -1.92 -3.89 5.27
C THR A 172 -1.89 -3.47 3.79
N LEU A 173 -2.22 -4.34 2.85
CA LEU A 173 -2.36 -3.94 1.45
C LEU A 173 -3.52 -2.94 1.26
N GLY A 174 -4.64 -3.15 1.95
CA GLY A 174 -5.76 -2.22 1.99
C GLY A 174 -5.37 -0.86 2.56
N GLU A 175 -4.61 -0.82 3.66
CA GLU A 175 -4.10 0.43 4.25
C GLU A 175 -3.21 1.22 3.27
N ILE A 176 -2.28 0.53 2.61
CA ILE A 176 -1.36 1.15 1.66
C ILE A 176 -2.12 1.66 0.43
N LEU A 177 -3.05 0.87 -0.12
CA LEU A 177 -3.86 1.27 -1.28
C LEU A 177 -4.79 2.44 -0.95
N LYS A 178 -5.36 2.47 0.26
CA LYS A 178 -6.16 3.60 0.74
C LYS A 178 -5.33 4.88 0.77
N ALA A 179 -4.10 4.81 1.30
CA ALA A 179 -3.18 5.95 1.33
C ALA A 179 -2.73 6.39 -0.07
N TYR A 180 -2.63 5.46 -1.02
CA TYR A 180 -2.33 5.76 -2.42
C TYR A 180 -3.51 6.42 -3.16
N GLY A 181 -4.74 6.29 -2.64
CA GLY A 181 -5.97 6.79 -3.26
C GLY A 181 -6.76 5.74 -4.06
N HIS A 182 -6.33 4.48 -4.06
CA HIS A 182 -7.06 3.37 -4.68
C HIS A 182 -8.14 2.80 -3.76
N TYR A 183 -9.17 3.61 -3.45
CA TYR A 183 -10.21 3.26 -2.47
C TYR A 183 -11.01 1.99 -2.82
N GLN A 184 -11.30 1.76 -4.10
CA GLN A 184 -12.05 0.57 -4.53
C GLN A 184 -11.26 -0.73 -4.28
N GLU A 185 -9.97 -0.74 -4.64
CA GLU A 185 -9.10 -1.89 -4.37
C GLU A 185 -8.85 -2.06 -2.86
N ALA A 186 -8.68 -0.95 -2.14
CA ALA A 186 -8.54 -0.98 -0.69
C ALA A 186 -9.75 -1.62 0.00
N ALA A 187 -10.97 -1.27 -0.43
CA ALA A 187 -12.21 -1.86 0.08
C ALA A 187 -12.25 -3.38 -0.14
N LEU A 188 -11.90 -3.86 -1.34
CA LEU A 188 -11.82 -5.29 -1.62
C LEU A 188 -10.84 -5.99 -0.66
N HIS A 189 -9.66 -5.41 -0.45
CA HIS A 189 -8.67 -5.98 0.46
C HIS A 189 -9.12 -5.98 1.93
N PHE A 190 -9.82 -4.95 2.40
CA PHE A 190 -10.39 -4.97 3.75
C PHE A 190 -11.54 -5.98 3.89
N THR A 191 -12.37 -6.17 2.86
CA THR A 191 -13.40 -7.21 2.88
C THR A 191 -12.78 -8.61 2.99
N HIS A 192 -11.76 -8.92 2.19
CA HIS A 192 -11.04 -10.20 2.32
C HIS A 192 -10.39 -10.38 3.70
N ALA A 193 -9.86 -9.30 4.30
CA ALA A 193 -9.32 -9.38 5.66
C ALA A 193 -10.41 -9.72 6.70
N LEU A 194 -11.63 -9.22 6.52
CA LEU A 194 -12.78 -9.54 7.38
C LEU A 194 -13.35 -10.94 7.11
N ASP A 195 -13.34 -11.42 5.86
CA ASP A 195 -13.76 -12.80 5.56
C ASP A 195 -12.86 -13.81 6.29
N LEU A 196 -11.56 -13.51 6.37
CA LEU A 196 -10.56 -14.32 7.06
C LEU A 196 -10.50 -14.09 8.58
N ASN A 197 -10.92 -12.91 9.04
CA ASN A 197 -10.99 -12.55 10.46
C ASN A 197 -12.18 -11.61 10.74
N PRO A 198 -13.41 -12.14 10.91
CA PRO A 198 -14.63 -11.32 11.02
C PRO A 198 -14.67 -10.38 12.23
N GLY A 199 -13.89 -10.69 13.27
CA GLY A 199 -13.82 -9.89 14.50
C GLY A 199 -12.85 -8.70 14.42
N PHE A 200 -12.15 -8.51 13.30
CA PHE A 200 -11.08 -7.52 13.21
C PHE A 200 -11.62 -6.09 13.03
N GLN A 201 -11.82 -5.41 14.16
CA GLN A 201 -12.40 -4.06 14.21
C GLN A 201 -11.69 -3.01 13.33
N PRO A 202 -10.35 -2.97 13.21
CA PRO A 202 -9.68 -1.97 12.37
C PRO A 202 -10.08 -2.04 10.89
N ALA A 203 -10.20 -3.23 10.30
CA ALA A 203 -10.67 -3.37 8.92
C ALA A 203 -12.11 -2.88 8.74
N LYS A 204 -12.99 -3.19 9.70
CA LYS A 204 -14.38 -2.73 9.70
C LYS A 204 -14.48 -1.20 9.81
N ALA A 205 -13.61 -0.59 10.60
CA ALA A 205 -13.56 0.87 10.74
C ALA A 205 -13.16 1.54 9.41
N HIS A 206 -12.15 1.02 8.71
CA HIS A 206 -11.76 1.57 7.40
C HIS A 206 -12.82 1.39 6.31
N LEU A 207 -13.56 0.28 6.29
CA LEU A 207 -14.67 0.13 5.36
C LEU A 207 -15.76 1.17 5.60
N ARG A 208 -16.17 1.38 6.86
CA ARG A 208 -17.15 2.41 7.22
C ARG A 208 -16.69 3.82 6.84
N GLU A 209 -15.41 4.11 7.04
CA GLU A 209 -14.79 5.38 6.66
C GLU A 209 -14.89 5.63 5.15
N MET A 210 -14.68 4.59 4.33
CA MET A 210 -14.74 4.69 2.86
C MET A 210 -16.17 4.68 2.31
N GLU A 211 -17.11 4.00 2.97
CA GLU A 211 -18.54 4.10 2.63
C GLU A 211 -19.09 5.51 2.84
N GLY A 212 -18.53 6.25 3.79
CA GLY A 212 -18.89 7.64 4.08
C GLY A 212 -18.32 8.67 3.09
N THR A 213 -17.35 8.31 2.24
CA THR A 213 -16.74 9.21 1.25
C THR A 213 -17.21 8.84 -0.16
N PRO A 214 -18.30 9.44 -0.66
CA PRO A 214 -18.68 9.23 -2.05
C PRO A 214 -17.53 9.67 -2.95
N SER A 215 -17.00 8.76 -3.77
CA SER A 215 -15.93 9.12 -4.70
C SER A 215 -16.45 10.22 -5.61
N PRO A 216 -15.86 11.43 -5.59
CA PRO A 216 -16.40 12.57 -6.33
C PRO A 216 -16.40 12.30 -7.82
N THR A 217 -15.47 11.47 -8.31
CA THR A 217 -15.40 11.07 -9.71
C THR A 217 -16.64 10.28 -10.13
N VAL A 218 -17.01 9.20 -9.44
CA VAL A 218 -18.18 8.40 -9.80
C VAL A 218 -19.47 9.20 -9.64
N THR A 219 -19.62 10.00 -8.57
CA THR A 219 -20.81 10.84 -8.41
C THR A 219 -20.89 11.96 -9.43
N GLN A 220 -19.77 12.57 -9.81
CA GLN A 220 -19.73 13.54 -10.91
C GLN A 220 -20.11 12.88 -12.23
N TYR A 221 -19.52 11.74 -12.58
CA TYR A 221 -19.84 11.03 -13.82
C TYR A 221 -21.30 10.58 -13.85
N THR A 222 -21.86 10.06 -12.74
CA THR A 222 -23.28 9.69 -12.71
C THR A 222 -24.19 10.90 -12.86
N LEU A 223 -23.88 12.03 -12.21
CA LEU A 223 -24.62 13.28 -12.38
C LEU A 223 -24.52 13.82 -13.82
N PHE A 224 -23.34 13.76 -14.45
CA PHE A 224 -23.17 14.16 -15.85
C PHE A 224 -23.96 13.26 -16.80
N ILE A 225 -23.96 11.94 -16.58
CA ILE A 225 -24.75 10.99 -17.38
C ILE A 225 -26.24 11.28 -17.22
N ILE A 226 -26.72 11.48 -15.99
CA ILE A 226 -28.13 11.82 -15.72
C ILE A 226 -28.50 13.14 -16.42
N LEU A 227 -27.67 14.18 -16.28
CA LEU A 227 -27.89 15.48 -16.93
C LEU A 227 -27.99 15.34 -18.46
N PHE A 228 -27.06 14.59 -19.07
CA PHE A 228 -27.05 14.38 -20.53
C PHE A 228 -28.29 13.62 -21.01
N LEU A 229 -28.71 12.59 -20.28
CA LEU A 229 -29.94 11.84 -20.59
C LEU A 229 -31.18 12.73 -20.49
N VAL A 230 -31.29 13.55 -19.44
CA VAL A 230 -32.41 14.48 -19.25
C VAL A 230 -32.46 15.51 -20.37
N LEU A 231 -31.33 16.13 -20.73
CA LEU A 231 -31.26 17.09 -21.84
C LEU A 231 -31.61 16.43 -23.19
N GLY A 232 -31.16 15.20 -23.43
CA GLY A 232 -31.49 14.46 -24.64
C GLY A 232 -32.99 14.18 -24.78
N VAL A 233 -33.65 13.79 -23.67
CA VAL A 233 -35.12 13.60 -23.65
C VAL A 233 -35.85 14.93 -23.90
N ILE A 234 -35.43 16.00 -23.24
CA ILE A 234 -36.02 17.34 -23.43
C ILE A 234 -35.89 17.78 -24.90
N PHE A 235 -34.70 17.61 -25.50
CA PHE A 235 -34.47 17.94 -26.90
C PHE A 235 -35.34 17.10 -27.85
N GLY A 236 -35.49 15.80 -27.59
CA GLY A 236 -36.38 14.93 -28.35
C GLY A 236 -37.85 15.35 -28.26
N VAL A 237 -38.30 15.85 -27.10
CA VAL A 237 -39.65 16.38 -26.92
C VAL A 237 -39.84 17.72 -27.65
N ILE A 238 -38.86 18.63 -27.59
CA ILE A 238 -38.94 19.91 -28.30
C ILE A 238 -39.02 19.70 -29.81
N THR A 239 -38.17 18.84 -30.36
CA THR A 239 -38.15 18.53 -31.80
C THR A 239 -39.44 17.85 -32.28
N SER A 240 -40.09 17.02 -31.46
CA SER A 240 -41.37 16.41 -31.82
C SER A 240 -42.55 17.40 -31.75
N ILE A 241 -42.50 18.35 -30.82
CA ILE A 241 -43.47 19.44 -30.72
C ILE A 241 -43.35 20.39 -31.92
N GLU A 242 -42.15 20.78 -32.32
CA GLU A 242 -41.90 21.66 -33.46
C GLU A 242 -42.38 21.02 -34.78
N ALA A 243 -42.17 19.71 -34.95
CA ALA A 243 -42.74 18.94 -36.07
C ALA A 243 -44.29 18.88 -36.07
N SER A 244 -44.93 19.16 -34.94
CA SER A 244 -46.40 19.16 -34.81
C SER A 244 -47.04 20.54 -35.07
N PHE A 245 -46.24 21.62 -35.08
CA PHE A 245 -46.72 22.99 -35.25
C PHE A 245 -46.50 23.56 -36.67
N ASP A 246 -45.75 22.86 -37.53
CA ASP A 246 -45.47 23.26 -38.91
C ASP A 246 -46.61 22.94 -39.92
N ASP A 247 -47.85 22.78 -39.46
CA ASP A 247 -49.04 22.71 -40.34
C ASP A 247 -49.93 23.96 -40.19
N PRO A 248 -49.60 25.09 -40.86
CA PRO A 248 -50.58 26.12 -41.15
C PRO A 248 -51.44 25.63 -42.31
N GLY A 249 -52.67 25.25 -41.97
CA GLY A 249 -53.56 24.52 -42.85
C GLY A 249 -53.61 25.00 -44.31
N GLU A 250 -53.46 24.04 -45.23
CA GLU A 250 -53.89 24.19 -46.61
C GLU A 250 -54.71 22.97 -47.04
N VAL A 251 -56.04 23.11 -47.00
CA VAL A 251 -56.95 22.21 -47.70
C VAL A 251 -56.95 22.62 -49.18
N LYS A 252 -56.26 21.87 -50.06
CA LYS A 252 -56.85 21.38 -51.32
C LYS A 252 -55.95 20.50 -52.20
N THR A 253 -56.60 19.43 -52.65
CA THR A 253 -56.40 18.62 -53.86
C THR A 253 -55.33 17.54 -53.85
N GLN A 254 -55.85 16.34 -53.64
CA GLN A 254 -55.33 15.07 -54.12
C GLN A 254 -54.88 15.19 -55.59
N ARG A 255 -53.56 15.29 -55.80
CA ARG A 255 -52.92 14.97 -57.07
C ARG A 255 -52.11 13.70 -56.87
N HIS A 256 -52.65 12.62 -57.44
CA HIS A 256 -51.89 11.42 -57.72
C HIS A 256 -50.59 11.80 -58.42
N PHE A 257 -49.45 11.50 -57.79
CA PHE A 257 -48.16 11.40 -58.47
C PHE A 257 -47.50 10.08 -58.07
N ASN A 258 -47.79 9.06 -58.87
CA ASN A 258 -46.89 7.93 -59.02
C ASN A 258 -45.56 8.48 -59.54
N ARG A 259 -44.47 8.41 -58.76
CA ARG A 259 -43.13 8.13 -59.26
C ARG A 259 -42.12 7.96 -58.14
N ALA A 260 -41.57 6.76 -58.12
CA ALA A 260 -40.32 6.34 -57.53
C ALA A 260 -39.21 7.42 -57.55
N MET A 261 -38.51 7.54 -56.42
CA MET A 261 -37.06 7.74 -56.25
C MET A 261 -36.81 8.04 -54.76
N ALA A 262 -35.79 7.57 -54.07
CA ALA A 262 -34.82 6.50 -54.25
C ALA A 262 -34.14 6.39 -52.87
N MET A 263 -34.08 5.19 -52.27
CA MET A 263 -33.24 4.96 -51.10
C MET A 263 -31.78 5.23 -51.47
N ARG A 264 -31.18 6.31 -50.96
CA ARG A 264 -29.71 6.45 -50.94
C ARG A 264 -29.19 5.62 -49.77
N SER A 265 -28.90 4.35 -50.06
CA SER A 265 -28.05 3.51 -49.22
C SER A 265 -26.69 4.19 -49.03
N ILE A 266 -26.35 4.54 -47.79
CA ILE A 266 -25.01 5.00 -47.42
C ILE A 266 -24.06 3.82 -47.59
N LYS A 267 -23.33 3.83 -48.70
CA LYS A 267 -22.29 2.85 -49.03
C LYS A 267 -21.03 3.25 -48.25
N LEU A 268 -20.86 2.71 -47.05
CA LEU A 268 -19.56 2.75 -46.33
C LEU A 268 -18.53 2.04 -47.20
N GLY A 269 -17.59 2.81 -47.75
CA GLY A 269 -16.46 2.31 -48.53
C GLY A 269 -15.47 1.58 -47.64
N ILE A 270 -15.79 0.33 -47.25
CA ILE A 270 -14.83 -0.61 -46.69
C ILE A 270 -14.16 -1.31 -47.88
N ASN A 271 -12.88 -1.01 -48.08
CA ASN A 271 -12.07 -1.54 -49.18
C ASN A 271 -11.67 -3.01 -48.87
N PRO A 272 -12.17 -4.04 -49.59
CA PRO A 272 -12.03 -5.44 -49.17
C PRO A 272 -10.68 -6.10 -49.51
N LYS A 273 -9.66 -5.32 -49.88
CA LYS A 273 -8.32 -5.85 -50.23
C LYS A 273 -7.26 -5.80 -49.12
N LEU A 274 -7.62 -5.40 -47.91
CA LEU A 274 -6.70 -5.40 -46.75
C LEU A 274 -6.97 -6.52 -45.73
N ILE A 275 -7.97 -7.38 -45.95
CA ILE A 275 -8.25 -8.55 -45.11
C ILE A 275 -7.68 -9.81 -45.78
N ARG A 276 -6.35 -9.86 -45.91
CA ARG A 276 -5.62 -11.15 -46.01
C ARG A 276 -4.13 -10.89 -45.84
N MET A 277 -3.65 -11.06 -44.61
CA MET A 277 -2.42 -11.80 -44.27
C MET A 277 -1.94 -11.42 -42.86
N ARG A 278 -2.21 -12.31 -41.90
CA ARG A 278 -1.21 -12.91 -40.99
C ARG A 278 -1.93 -13.62 -39.83
N LYS A 279 -2.31 -14.86 -40.08
CA LYS A 279 -2.16 -15.91 -39.08
C LYS A 279 -1.32 -16.99 -39.76
N MET A 280 -0.09 -17.11 -39.27
CA MET A 280 0.63 -18.36 -38.98
C MET A 280 2.10 -17.97 -38.83
N ASN A 281 2.61 -18.07 -37.61
CA ASN A 281 3.53 -19.15 -37.31
C ASN A 281 3.56 -19.42 -35.81
N TYR A 282 3.78 -20.71 -35.54
CA TYR A 282 4.13 -21.34 -34.28
C TYR A 282 5.24 -20.60 -33.51
#